data_AF-A0A3C0R7M3-F1
#
_entry.id   AF-A0A3C0R7M3-F1
#
_cell.length_a   1.000
_cell.length_b   1.000
_cell.length_c   1.000
_cell.angle_alpha   90.00
_cell.angle_beta   90.00
_cell.angle_gamma   90.00
#
_symmetry.space_group_name_H-M   'P 1'
#
loop_
_entity.id
_entity.type
_entity.pdbx_description
1 polymer ?
#
loop_
_entity_poly.entity_id
_entity_poly.type
_entity_poly.pdbx_seq_one_letter_code
_entity_poly.pdbx_strand_id
1 'polypeptide(L)'
;MLLANLSESKTVMMKACSRLLILFLPLFALAQKETELEQAMRRFMADEQMRYGQAGLVVKELQTGKVLIDWNGSIGLAPASTQKIFTAAAALDQLGAG
;
A
#
# COMPACT_ATOMS: atom_id res chain seq x y z
N MET A 1 -29.82 28.71 -41.88
CA MET A 1 -29.67 27.28 -41.54
C MET A 1 -28.29 26.91 -40.98
N LEU A 2 -27.16 27.42 -41.51
CA LEU A 2 -25.80 27.10 -41.02
C LEU A 2 -25.50 27.51 -39.55
N LEU A 3 -26.03 28.65 -39.08
CA LEU A 3 -25.76 29.15 -37.72
C LEU A 3 -26.45 28.34 -36.61
N ALA A 4 -27.59 27.71 -36.89
CA ALA A 4 -28.31 26.86 -35.94
C ALA A 4 -27.54 25.55 -35.66
N ASN A 5 -26.93 24.97 -36.70
CA ASN A 5 -26.19 23.72 -36.63
C ASN A 5 -24.91 23.82 -35.77
N LEU A 6 -24.27 25.00 -35.75
CA LEU A 6 -23.08 25.25 -34.95
C LEU A 6 -23.38 25.41 -33.44
N SER A 7 -24.58 25.88 -33.09
CA SER A 7 -25.05 26.02 -31.70
C SER A 7 -25.40 24.66 -31.07
N GLU A 8 -26.04 23.78 -31.85
CA GLU A 8 -26.35 22.43 -31.40
C GLU A 8 -25.10 21.58 -31.20
N SER A 9 -24.10 21.70 -32.08
CA SER A 9 -22.81 21.02 -31.97
C SER A 9 -22.06 21.37 -30.67
N LYS A 10 -22.02 22.66 -30.29
CA LYS A 10 -21.42 23.10 -29.02
C LYS A 10 -22.17 22.56 -27.80
N THR A 11 -23.49 22.48 -27.87
CA THR A 11 -24.33 21.97 -26.78
C THR A 11 -24.18 20.46 -26.61
N VAL A 12 -24.08 19.70 -27.70
CA VAL A 12 -23.78 18.27 -27.69
C VAL A 12 -22.37 18.01 -27.16
N MET A 13 -21.38 18.80 -27.58
CA MET A 13 -20.01 18.69 -27.09
C MET A 13 -19.88 19.01 -25.60
N MET A 14 -20.57 20.05 -25.12
CA MET A 14 -20.57 20.42 -23.69
C MET A 14 -21.27 19.36 -22.82
N LYS A 15 -22.36 18.75 -23.31
CA LYS A 15 -23.03 17.61 -22.65
C LYS A 15 -22.19 16.35 -22.69
N ALA A 16 -21.44 16.10 -23.78
CA ALA A 16 -20.51 14.98 -23.88
C ALA A 16 -19.34 15.13 -22.90
N CYS A 17 -18.75 16.32 -22.79
CA CYS A 17 -17.72 16.62 -21.78
C CYS A 17 -18.26 16.47 -20.35
N SER A 18 -19.50 16.90 -20.09
CA SER A 18 -20.14 16.75 -18.77
C SER A 18 -20.40 15.27 -18.43
N ARG A 19 -20.86 14.46 -19.39
CA ARG A 19 -21.05 13.00 -19.21
C ARG A 19 -19.72 12.28 -18.99
N LEU A 20 -18.67 12.70 -19.71
CA LEU A 20 -17.32 12.17 -19.54
C LEU A 20 -16.79 12.49 -18.13
N LEU A 21 -16.97 13.72 -17.65
CA LEU A 21 -16.57 14.14 -16.30
C LEU A 21 -17.27 13.30 -15.20
N ILE A 22 -18.56 13.02 -15.36
CA ILE A 22 -19.34 12.19 -14.42
C ILE A 22 -18.87 10.73 -14.42
N LEU A 23 -18.46 10.20 -15.58
CA LEU A 23 -17.94 8.84 -15.70
C LEU A 23 -16.58 8.65 -14.99
N PHE A 24 -15.75 9.69 -14.94
CA PHE A 24 -14.43 9.66 -14.29
C PHE A 24 -14.45 10.02 -12.78
N LEU A 25 -15.57 10.54 -12.27
CA LEU A 25 -15.74 10.90 -10.85
C LEU A 25 -15.51 9.77 -9.83
N PRO A 26 -15.90 8.50 -10.04
CA PRO A 26 -15.71 7.44 -9.04
C PRO A 26 -14.25 7.01 -8.84
N LEU A 27 -13.32 7.40 -9.72
CA LEU A 27 -11.90 7.06 -9.57
C LEU A 27 -11.26 7.73 -8.34
N PHE A 28 -11.78 8.88 -7.92
CA PHE A 28 -11.26 9.60 -6.74
C PHE A 28 -11.74 9.00 -5.41
N ALA A 29 -12.80 8.19 -5.43
CA ALA A 29 -13.37 7.58 -4.23
C ALA A 29 -12.56 6.38 -3.71
N LEU A 30 -11.56 5.91 -4.47
CA LEU A 30 -10.67 4.82 -4.05
C LEU A 30 -9.44 5.30 -3.28
N ALA A 31 -9.38 6.57 -2.88
CA ALA A 31 -8.31 7.06 -2.01
C ALA A 31 -8.40 6.38 -0.63
N GLN A 32 -7.60 5.33 -0.43
CA GLN A 32 -7.52 4.63 0.84
C GLN A 32 -6.84 5.52 1.88
N LYS A 33 -7.50 5.73 3.02
CA LYS A 33 -6.91 6.43 4.17
C LYS A 33 -5.72 5.63 4.69
N GLU A 34 -4.60 6.30 4.92
CA GLU A 34 -3.41 5.73 5.56
C GLU A 34 -3.78 5.17 6.94
N THR A 35 -3.27 3.97 7.24
CA THR A 35 -3.51 3.30 8.52
C THR A 35 -2.69 3.93 9.65
N GLU A 36 -3.13 3.74 10.90
CA GLU A 36 -2.38 4.22 12.07
C GLU A 36 -0.98 3.60 12.17
N LEU A 37 -0.81 2.35 11.74
CA LEU A 37 0.49 1.67 11.71
C LEU A 37 1.42 2.27 10.64
N GLU A 38 0.90 2.60 9.47
CA GLU A 38 1.67 3.27 8.42
C GLU A 38 2.12 4.65 8.88
N GLN A 39 1.24 5.43 9.50
CA GLN A 39 1.59 6.74 10.08
C GLN A 39 2.66 6.61 11.16
N ALA A 40 2.54 5.61 12.05
CA ALA A 40 3.55 5.34 13.08
C ALA A 40 4.90 4.94 12.48
N MET A 41 4.91 4.10 11.45
CA MET A 41 6.13 3.72 10.74
C MET A 41 6.79 4.90 10.03
N ARG A 42 6.02 5.80 9.42
CA ARG A 42 6.56 7.03 8.84
C ARG A 42 7.23 7.91 9.90
N ARG A 43 6.61 8.07 11.07
CA ARG A 43 7.19 8.83 12.19
C ARG A 43 8.49 8.17 12.68
N PHE A 44 8.50 6.84 12.82
CA PHE A 44 9.70 6.09 13.20
C PHE A 44 10.85 6.27 12.19
N MET A 45 10.56 6.17 10.90
CA MET A 45 11.56 6.33 9.85
C MET A 45 12.04 7.78 9.67
N ALA A 46 11.29 8.76 10.18
CA ALA A 46 11.68 10.17 10.15
C ALA A 46 12.65 10.55 11.28
N ASP A 47 12.93 9.66 12.24
CA ASP A 47 13.92 9.90 13.29
C ASP A 47 15.33 10.07 12.70
N GLU A 48 16.13 10.98 13.25
CA GLU A 48 17.48 11.27 12.76
C GLU A 48 18.39 10.02 12.76
N GLN A 49 18.19 9.12 13.71
CA GLN A 49 18.94 7.86 13.80
C GLN A 49 18.69 6.95 12.58
N MET A 50 17.56 7.13 11.88
CA MET A 50 17.21 6.36 10.70
C MET A 50 17.68 7.00 9.38
N ARG A 51 18.40 8.14 9.41
CA ARG A 51 18.84 8.89 8.22
C ARG A 51 19.51 8.03 7.14
N TYR A 52 20.31 7.04 7.54
CA TYR A 52 20.94 6.05 6.65
C TYR A 52 20.52 4.61 6.99
N GLY A 53 19.60 4.45 7.94
CA GLY A 53 19.09 3.17 8.37
C GLY A 53 18.00 2.65 7.43
N GLN A 54 17.81 1.33 7.44
CA GLN A 54 16.67 0.69 6.81
C GLN A 54 15.94 -0.14 7.85
N ALA A 55 14.61 -0.16 7.75
CA ALA A 55 13.76 -1.01 8.56
C ALA A 55 12.80 -1.79 7.65
N GLY A 56 12.51 -3.02 8.07
CA GLY A 56 11.43 -3.84 7.56
C GLY A 56 10.48 -4.18 8.72
N LEU A 57 9.18 -4.03 8.53
CA LEU A 57 8.15 -4.40 9.50
C LEU A 57 6.97 -5.05 8.77
N VAL A 58 6.64 -6.27 9.16
CA VAL A 58 5.40 -6.95 8.73
C VAL A 58 4.62 -7.34 9.96
N VAL A 59 3.34 -6.97 10.00
CA VAL A 59 2.42 -7.40 11.06
C VAL A 59 1.24 -8.13 10.41
N LYS A 60 0.97 -9.35 10.88
CA LYS A 60 -0.05 -10.24 10.35
C LYS A 60 -0.92 -10.78 11.48
N GLU A 61 -2.22 -10.79 11.29
CA GLU A 61 -3.14 -11.48 12.18
C GLU A 61 -2.95 -13.00 12.04
N LEU A 62 -2.71 -13.69 13.16
CA LEU A 62 -2.39 -15.12 13.14
C LEU A 62 -3.57 -15.99 12.66
N GLN A 63 -4.80 -15.64 13.05
CA GLN A 63 -5.98 -16.47 12.79
C GLN A 63 -6.43 -16.39 11.32
N THR A 64 -6.51 -15.19 10.75
CA THR A 64 -7.01 -14.98 9.38
C THR A 64 -5.89 -14.89 8.35
N GLY A 65 -4.67 -14.65 8.80
CA GLY A 65 -3.55 -14.32 7.94
C GLY A 65 -3.64 -12.93 7.29
N LYS A 66 -4.54 -12.05 7.73
CA LYS A 66 -4.64 -10.69 7.22
C LYS A 66 -3.36 -9.91 7.56
N VAL A 67 -2.73 -9.32 6.54
CA VAL A 67 -1.62 -8.38 6.73
C VAL A 67 -2.19 -7.03 7.17
N LEU A 68 -1.71 -6.53 8.32
CA LEU A 68 -2.13 -5.25 8.89
C LEU A 68 -1.20 -4.11 8.45
N ILE A 69 0.08 -4.43 8.24
CA ILE A 69 1.07 -3.56 7.60
C ILE A 69 2.18 -4.42 7.00
N ASP A 70 2.68 -4.00 5.84
CA ASP A 70 3.92 -4.49 5.23
C ASP A 70 4.75 -3.28 4.81
N TRP A 71 5.80 -3.01 5.58
CA TRP A 71 6.81 -1.99 5.30
C TRP A 71 8.10 -2.70 4.94
N ASN A 72 8.50 -2.66 3.67
CA ASN A 72 9.72 -3.29 3.17
C ASN A 72 9.86 -4.79 3.50
N GLY A 73 8.77 -5.54 3.68
CA GLY A 73 8.82 -6.95 4.09
C GLY A 73 9.50 -7.90 3.10
N SER A 74 9.63 -7.48 1.84
CA SER A 74 10.33 -8.23 0.78
C SER A 74 11.79 -7.80 0.58
N ILE A 75 12.28 -6.81 1.33
CA ILE A 75 13.66 -6.31 1.22
C ILE A 75 14.58 -7.17 2.08
N GLY A 76 15.66 -7.69 1.48
CA GLY A 76 16.68 -8.45 2.19
C GLY A 76 17.46 -7.58 3.18
N LEU A 77 17.43 -7.94 4.46
CA LEU A 77 18.20 -7.30 5.53
C LEU A 77 19.05 -8.36 6.25
N ALA A 78 20.17 -7.94 6.84
CA ALA A 78 20.97 -8.83 7.67
C ALA A 78 20.19 -9.18 8.96
N PRO A 79 19.85 -10.47 9.21
CA PRO A 79 18.98 -10.84 10.34
C PRO A 79 19.72 -10.80 11.70
N ALA A 80 21.05 -10.73 11.71
CA ALA A 80 21.86 -10.85 12.92
C ALA A 80 21.42 -12.06 13.77
N SER A 81 21.11 -11.87 15.05
CA SER A 81 20.68 -12.97 15.92
C SER A 81 19.27 -13.50 15.64
N THR A 82 18.41 -12.81 14.87
CA THR A 82 17.08 -13.36 14.51
C THR A 82 17.19 -14.56 13.58
N GLN A 83 18.36 -14.76 12.92
CA GLN A 83 18.70 -15.98 12.20
C GLN A 83 18.53 -17.25 13.06
N LYS A 84 18.73 -17.14 14.39
CA LYS A 84 18.57 -18.26 15.33
C LYS A 84 17.16 -18.85 15.31
N ILE A 85 16.14 -18.05 14.98
CA ILE A 85 14.75 -18.53 14.85
C ILE A 85 14.67 -19.61 13.76
N PHE A 86 15.27 -19.35 12.59
CA PHE A 86 15.31 -20.31 11.48
C PHE A 86 16.14 -21.54 11.84
N THR A 87 17.30 -21.35 12.46
CA THR A 87 18.14 -22.47 12.91
C THR A 87 17.42 -23.34 13.93
N ALA A 88 16.72 -22.75 14.90
CA ALA A 88 15.96 -23.49 15.91
C ALA A 88 14.77 -24.21 15.30
N ALA A 89 14.03 -23.57 14.39
CA ALA A 89 12.92 -24.21 13.68
C ALA A 89 13.41 -25.43 12.89
N ALA A 90 14.52 -25.30 12.15
CA ALA A 90 15.13 -26.42 11.42
C ALA A 90 15.63 -27.53 12.37
N ALA A 91 16.22 -27.17 13.50
CA ALA A 91 16.67 -28.15 14.49
C ALA A 91 15.50 -28.92 15.10
N LEU A 92 14.41 -28.24 15.47
CA LEU A 92 13.21 -28.88 16.01
C LEU A 92 12.54 -29.79 14.97
N ASP A 93 12.46 -29.36 13.72
CA ASP A 93 11.91 -30.15 12.62
C ASP A 93 12.74 -31.42 12.36
N GLN A 94 14.07 -31.31 12.39
CA GLN A 94 14.97 -32.41 12.03
C GLN A 94 15.34 -33.34 13.21
N LEU A 95 15.39 -32.82 14.44
CA LEU A 95 15.84 -33.56 15.63
C LEU A 95 14.70 -33.88 16.60
N GLY A 96 13.54 -33.24 16.46
CA GLY A 96 12.45 -33.31 17.44
C GLY A 96 12.65 -32.39 18.64
N ALA A 97 11.60 -32.28 19.48
CA ALA A 97 11.60 -31.38 20.63
C ALA A 97 12.30 -31.93 21.88
N GLY A 98 12.69 -33.22 21.86
CA GLY A 98 13.13 -33.95 23.06
C GLY A 98 11.99 -34.38 23.95
#